data_AF-A0A1I0PN56-F1
#
_entry.id   AF-A0A1I0PN56-F1
#
_cell.length_a   1.000
_cell.length_b   1.000
_cell.length_c   1.000
_cell.angle_alpha   90.00
_cell.angle_beta   90.00
_cell.angle_gamma   90.00
#
_symmetry.space_group_name_H-M   'P 1'
#
loop_
_entity.id
_entity.type
_entity.pdbx_description
1 polymer ?
#
loop_
_entity_poly.entity_id
_entity_poly.type
_entity_poly.pdbx_seq_one_letter_code
_entity_poly.pdbx_strand_id
1 'polypeptide(L)'
;MIVLTSLVVLAIGFWVAFALLGAVLKLAFGIIGGVFSIVGAVLGAVIGGVAMLAIAPVVVLALLPVLLPVALLAIVVWAIARATRKPDVVVVPR
;
A
#
# COMPACT_ATOMS: atom_id res chain seq x y z
N MET A 1 22.53 -32.51 48.55
CA MET A 1 22.28 -31.14 48.03
C MET A 1 22.92 -30.93 46.65
N ILE A 2 24.19 -31.31 46.45
CA ILE A 2 24.91 -31.21 45.17
C ILE A 2 24.18 -31.80 43.96
N VAL A 3 23.59 -33.00 44.07
CA VAL A 3 22.85 -33.64 42.97
C VAL A 3 21.65 -32.81 42.52
N LEU A 4 20.92 -32.23 43.48
CA LEU A 4 19.77 -31.36 43.18
C LEU A 4 20.25 -30.06 42.52
N THR A 5 21.31 -29.45 43.05
CA THR A 5 21.90 -28.23 42.47
C THR A 5 22.43 -28.46 41.05
N SER A 6 23.08 -29.61 40.78
CA SER A 6 23.55 -29.95 39.44
C SER A 6 22.41 -30.17 38.46
N LEU A 7 21.32 -30.81 38.88
CA LEU A 7 20.13 -31.00 38.04
C LEU A 7 19.45 -29.67 37.70
N VAL A 8 19.37 -28.74 38.67
CA VAL A 8 18.82 -27.39 38.45
C VAL A 8 19.69 -26.60 37.47
N VAL A 9 21.02 -26.63 37.62
CA VAL A 9 21.94 -25.94 36.69
C VAL A 9 21.81 -26.51 35.28
N LEU A 10 21.72 -27.84 35.14
CA LEU A 10 21.53 -28.50 33.85
C LEU A 10 20.19 -28.11 33.21
N ALA A 11 19.10 -28.09 33.99
CA ALA A 11 17.78 -27.72 33.51
C ALA A 11 17.72 -26.26 33.04
N ILE A 12 18.33 -25.33 33.79
CA ILE A 12 18.43 -23.92 33.39
C ILE A 12 19.31 -23.77 32.15
N GLY A 13 20.43 -24.49 32.08
CA GLY A 13 21.32 -24.48 30.91
C GLY A 13 20.59 -24.93 29.63
N PHE A 14 19.85 -26.04 29.69
CA PHE A 14 19.03 -26.49 28.57
C PHE A 14 17.92 -25.52 28.23
N TRP A 15 17.21 -24.97 29.23
CA TRP A 15 16.20 -23.95 29.00
C TRP A 15 16.78 -22.80 28.18
N VAL A 16 17.89 -22.20 28.64
CA VAL A 16 18.51 -21.05 27.98
C VAL A 16 18.96 -21.41 26.56
N ALA A 17 19.57 -22.59 26.36
CA ALA A 17 19.98 -23.05 25.05
C ALA A 17 18.80 -23.18 24.07
N PHE A 18 17.71 -23.82 24.48
CA PHE A 18 16.51 -23.96 23.64
C PHE A 18 15.78 -22.64 23.43
N ALA A 19 15.76 -21.74 24.42
CA ALA A 19 15.21 -20.41 24.27
C ALA A 19 16.01 -19.58 23.25
N LEU A 20 17.34 -19.65 23.29
CA LEU A 20 18.22 -18.99 22.32
C LEU A 20 17.99 -19.55 20.91
N LEU A 21 17.97 -20.88 20.77
CA LEU A 21 17.67 -21.53 19.50
C LEU A 21 16.31 -21.10 18.94
N GLY A 22 15.27 -21.12 19.78
CA GLY A 22 13.93 -20.66 19.40
C GLY A 22 13.92 -19.20 18.97
N ALA A 23 14.64 -18.32 19.67
CA ALA A 23 14.75 -16.91 19.33
C ALA A 23 15.45 -16.69 17.97
N VAL A 24 16.56 -17.39 17.72
CA VAL A 24 17.31 -17.32 16.45
C VAL A 24 16.46 -17.83 15.29
N LEU A 25 15.80 -18.98 15.45
CA LEU A 25 14.92 -19.53 14.43
C LEU A 25 13.75 -18.58 14.15
N LYS A 26 13.11 -18.03 15.18
CA LYS A 26 12.02 -17.06 15.03
C LYS A 26 12.47 -15.81 14.29
N LEU A 27 13.67 -15.30 14.60
CA LEU A 27 14.23 -14.16 13.91
C LEU A 27 14.51 -14.48 12.43
N ALA A 28 15.13 -15.61 12.14
CA ALA A 28 15.43 -16.04 10.77
C ALA A 28 14.15 -16.21 9.94
N PHE A 29 13.17 -16.97 10.43
CA PHE A 29 11.89 -17.15 9.74
C PHE A 29 11.06 -15.87 9.66
N GLY A 30 11.14 -15.01 10.68
CA GLY A 30 10.51 -13.69 10.66
C GLY A 30 11.07 -12.80 9.54
N ILE A 31 12.40 -12.78 9.36
CA ILE A 31 13.06 -12.05 8.27
C ILE A 31 12.66 -12.64 6.92
N ILE A 32 12.76 -13.95 6.75
CA ILE A 32 12.40 -14.63 5.49
C ILE A 32 10.95 -14.35 5.14
N GLY A 33 10.02 -14.59 6.07
CA GLY A 33 8.59 -14.32 5.87
C GLY A 33 8.30 -12.84 5.58
N GLY A 34 8.99 -11.92 6.26
CA GLY A 34 8.90 -10.48 5.99
C GLY A 34 9.33 -10.12 4.58
N VAL A 35 10.45 -10.66 4.09
CA VAL A 35 10.93 -10.43 2.72
C VAL A 35 9.94 -10.97 1.70
N PHE A 36 9.45 -12.20 1.86
CA PHE A 36 8.43 -12.77 0.97
C PHE A 36 7.12 -11.97 0.98
N SER A 37 6.74 -11.43 2.14
CA SER A 37 5.56 -10.57 2.26
C SER A 37 5.74 -9.26 1.47
N ILE A 38 6.91 -8.61 1.58
CA ILE A 38 7.22 -7.40 0.81
C ILE A 38 7.21 -7.70 -0.69
N VAL A 39 7.89 -8.77 -1.12
CA VAL A 39 7.93 -9.17 -2.53
C VAL A 39 6.52 -9.48 -3.04
N GLY A 40 5.75 -10.25 -2.28
CA GLY A 40 4.35 -10.57 -2.62
C GLY A 40 3.47 -9.33 -2.68
N ALA A 41 3.63 -8.38 -1.77
CA ALA A 41 2.89 -7.13 -1.76
C ALA A 41 3.23 -6.25 -2.98
N VAL A 42 4.50 -6.11 -3.32
CA VAL A 42 4.94 -5.34 -4.50
C VAL A 42 4.43 -6.00 -5.78
N LEU A 43 4.61 -7.31 -5.94
CA LEU A 43 4.10 -8.04 -7.10
C LEU A 43 2.58 -7.97 -7.19
N GLY A 44 1.87 -8.14 -6.07
CA GLY A 44 0.42 -8.03 -6.00
C GLY A 44 -0.08 -6.63 -6.36
N ALA A 45 0.61 -5.58 -5.90
CA ALA A 45 0.28 -4.19 -6.24
C ALA A 45 0.51 -3.90 -7.73
N VAL A 46 1.62 -4.38 -8.30
CA VAL A 46 1.91 -4.19 -9.73
C VAL A 46 0.91 -4.95 -10.60
N ILE A 47 0.70 -6.25 -10.34
CA ILE A 47 -0.21 -7.08 -11.11
C ILE A 47 -1.65 -6.60 -10.94
N GLY A 48 -2.08 -6.33 -9.70
CA GLY A 48 -3.41 -5.81 -9.41
C GLY A 48 -3.64 -4.43 -10.02
N GLY A 49 -2.65 -3.54 -9.98
CA GLY A 49 -2.71 -2.23 -10.62
C GLY A 49 -2.82 -2.32 -12.14
N VAL A 50 -2.03 -3.18 -12.79
CA VAL A 50 -2.11 -3.42 -14.23
C VAL A 50 -3.46 -4.02 -14.62
N ALA A 51 -3.96 -5.00 -13.86
CA ALA A 51 -5.26 -5.60 -14.07
C ALA A 51 -6.39 -4.56 -13.92
N MET A 52 -6.31 -3.68 -12.91
CA MET A 52 -7.26 -2.58 -12.73
C MET A 52 -7.20 -1.59 -13.89
N LEU A 53 -6.01 -1.24 -14.40
CA LEU A 53 -5.87 -0.37 -15.56
C LEU A 53 -6.49 -1.00 -16.81
N ALA A 54 -6.32 -2.31 -17.01
CA ALA A 54 -6.90 -3.03 -18.14
C ALA A 54 -8.44 -3.09 -18.06
N ILE A 55 -8.99 -3.19 -16.85
CA ILE A 55 -10.44 -3.26 -16.61
C ILE A 55 -11.08 -1.85 -16.51
N ALA A 56 -10.28 -0.82 -16.24
CA ALA A 56 -10.76 0.56 -16.06
C ALA A 56 -11.69 1.05 -17.20
N PRO A 57 -11.42 0.80 -18.50
CA PRO A 57 -12.34 1.19 -19.56
C PRO A 57 -13.73 0.56 -19.42
N VAL A 58 -13.78 -0.72 -19.03
CA VAL A 58 -15.04 -1.44 -18.81
C VAL A 58 -15.81 -0.83 -17.65
N VAL A 59 -15.12 -0.46 -16.57
CA VAL A 59 -15.72 0.22 -15.42
C VAL A 59 -16.24 1.61 -15.80
N VAL A 60 -15.48 2.38 -16.58
CA VAL A 60 -15.92 3.69 -17.10
C VAL A 60 -17.17 3.56 -17.95
N LEU A 61 -17.23 2.55 -18.83
CA LEU A 61 -18.41 2.26 -19.62
C LEU A 61 -19.60 1.82 -18.76
N ALA A 62 -19.38 1.04 -17.70
CA ALA A 62 -20.43 0.66 -16.76
C ALA A 62 -20.96 1.87 -15.96
N LEU A 63 -20.10 2.86 -15.69
CA LEU A 63 -20.45 4.09 -14.97
C LEU A 63 -20.99 5.20 -15.88
N LEU A 64 -21.11 4.99 -17.20
CA LEU A 64 -21.63 6.00 -18.14
C LEU A 64 -22.94 6.68 -17.68
N PRO A 65 -23.95 5.96 -17.16
CA PRO A 65 -25.22 6.57 -16.72
C PRO A 65 -25.03 7.64 -15.65
N VAL A 66 -24.00 7.49 -14.80
CA VAL A 66 -23.65 8.44 -13.74
C VAL A 66 -22.65 9.49 -14.25
N LEU A 67 -21.70 9.10 -15.10
CA LEU A 67 -20.67 10.00 -15.63
C LEU A 67 -21.24 11.01 -16.63
N LEU A 68 -22.22 10.64 -17.46
CA LEU A 68 -22.86 11.52 -18.43
C LEU A 68 -23.48 12.79 -17.80
N PRO A 69 -24.34 12.71 -16.77
CA PRO A 69 -24.92 13.92 -16.16
C PRO A 69 -23.85 14.79 -15.50
N VAL A 70 -22.83 14.19 -14.86
CA VAL A 70 -21.73 14.93 -14.24
C VAL A 70 -20.87 15.64 -15.28
N ALA A 71 -20.52 14.96 -16.39
CA ALA A 71 -19.77 15.54 -17.49
C ALA A 71 -20.53 16.71 -18.14
N LEU A 72 -21.85 16.57 -18.31
CA LEU A 72 -22.68 17.63 -18.86
C LEU A 72 -22.68 18.88 -17.97
N LEU A 73 -22.85 18.70 -16.65
CA LEU A 73 -22.73 19.81 -15.69
C LEU A 73 -21.34 20.47 -15.74
N ALA A 74 -20.27 19.67 -15.77
CA ALA A 74 -18.91 20.19 -15.84
C ALA A 74 -18.67 21.02 -17.11
N ILE A 75 -19.16 20.55 -18.26
CA ILE A 75 -19.07 21.26 -19.55
C ILE A 75 -19.85 22.58 -19.50
N VAL A 76 -21.07 22.57 -18.94
CA VAL A 76 -21.89 23.78 -18.80
C VAL A 76 -21.18 24.83 -17.93
N VAL A 77 -20.69 24.42 -16.76
CA VAL A 77 -19.95 25.32 -15.85
C VAL A 77 -18.69 25.86 -16.52
N TRP A 78 -17.94 25.01 -17.21
CA TRP A 78 -16.74 25.42 -17.95
C TRP A 78 -17.06 26.42 -19.06
N ALA A 79 -18.13 26.18 -19.83
CA ALA A 79 -18.54 27.05 -20.92
C ALA A 79 -18.92 28.45 -20.40
N ILE A 80 -19.67 28.52 -19.29
CA ILE A 80 -20.02 29.79 -18.63
C ILE A 80 -18.76 30.50 -18.13
N ALA A 81 -17.90 29.80 -17.40
CA ALA A 81 -16.65 30.36 -16.89
C ALA A 81 -15.76 30.90 -18.01
N ARG A 82 -15.71 30.21 -19.15
CA ARG A 82 -14.92 30.66 -20.30
C ARG A 82 -15.54 31.85 -21.03
N ALA A 83 -16.86 31.86 -21.20
CA ALA A 83 -17.56 32.98 -21.84
C ALA A 83 -17.49 34.28 -21.02
N THR A 84 -17.38 34.15 -19.70
CA THR A 84 -17.30 35.29 -18.77
C THR A 84 -15.88 35.82 -18.54
N ARG A 85 -14.83 35.14 -19.06
CA ARG A 85 -13.46 35.67 -18.98
C ARG A 85 -13.33 36.92 -19.86
N LYS A 86 -13.14 38.08 -19.22
CA LYS A 86 -12.73 39.32 -19.88
C LYS A 86 -11.22 39.26 -20.16
N PRO A 87 -10.74 39.81 -21.30
CA PRO A 87 -9.31 39.93 -21.54
C PRO A 87 -8.68 40.86 -20.50
N ASP A 88 -7.62 40.41 -19.83
CA ASP A 88 -6.81 41.28 -18.96
C ASP A 88 -6.13 42.33 -19.83
N VAL A 89 -6.60 43.57 -19.73
CA VAL A 89 -5.96 44.70 -20.38
C VAL A 89 -4.75 45.09 -19.52
N VAL A 90 -3.58 44.60 -19.90
CA VAL A 90 -2.32 45.01 -19.29
C VAL A 90 -2.00 46.43 -19.78
N VAL A 91 -2.28 47.42 -18.93
CA VAL A 91 -1.90 48.80 -19.18
C VAL A 91 -0.40 48.93 -18.95
N VAL A 92 0.38 49.02 -20.03
CA VAL A 92 1.83 49.25 -19.95
C VAL A 92 2.07 50.73 -19.61
N PRO A 93 2.73 51.06 -18.49
CA PRO A 93 3.07 52.44 -18.15
C PRO A 93 4.07 52.99 -19.16
N ARG A 94 3.82 54.20 -19.68
CA ARG A 94 4.78 54.98 -20.47
C ARG A 94 5.71 55.78 -19.56
#